data_AF-A0A3P1BZG8-F1
#
_entry.id   AF-A0A3P1BZG8-F1
#
_cell.length_a   1.000
_cell.length_b   1.000
_cell.length_c   1.000
_cell.angle_alpha   90.00
_cell.angle_beta   90.00
_cell.angle_gamma   90.00
#
_symmetry.space_group_name_H-M   'P 1'
#
loop_
_entity.id
_entity.type
_entity.pdbx_description
1 polymer ?
#
loop_
_entity_poly.entity_id
_entity_poly.type
_entity_poly.pdbx_seq_one_letter_code
_entity_poly.pdbx_strand_id
1 'polypeptide(L)'
;MTDTGKFTTPARKTKIYAYLEALLGETDSEKEKIKERKRNYRETKHWNIAPANPFLKPLKAFLDPYFPNALKKHSPGFKNTLSSL
;
A
#
# COMPACT_ATOMS: atom_id res chain seq x y z
N MET A 1 14.85 -17.92 36.16
CA MET A 1 13.72 -18.61 35.51
C MET A 1 13.52 -17.96 34.15
N THR A 2 14.06 -18.55 33.09
CA THR A 2 13.79 -18.09 31.72
C THR A 2 12.60 -18.87 31.21
N ASP A 3 11.42 -18.27 31.31
CA ASP A 3 10.20 -18.75 30.68
C ASP A 3 10.47 -18.84 29.17
N THR A 4 10.70 -20.05 28.64
CA THR A 4 10.86 -20.32 27.21
C THR A 4 9.48 -20.34 26.54
N GLY A 5 8.71 -19.29 26.79
CA GLY A 5 7.36 -19.12 26.28
C GLY A 5 7.34 -19.24 24.76
N LYS A 6 6.51 -20.14 24.23
CA LYS A 6 6.26 -20.24 22.79
C LYS A 6 5.71 -18.90 22.30
N PHE A 7 6.52 -18.15 21.57
CA PHE A 7 6.05 -16.96 20.87
C PHE A 7 5.10 -17.38 19.75
N THR A 8 3.87 -16.87 19.80
CA THR A 8 2.90 -17.07 18.73
C THR A 8 2.96 -15.88 17.77
N THR A 9 2.79 -16.16 16.48
CA THR A 9 2.68 -15.07 15.50
C THR A 9 1.39 -14.30 15.78
N PRO A 10 1.44 -12.96 15.92
CA PRO A 10 0.23 -12.17 16.16
C PRO A 10 -0.81 -12.38 15.06
N ALA A 11 -2.08 -12.33 15.44
CA ALA A 11 -3.18 -12.35 14.48
C ALA A 11 -3.03 -11.23 13.45
N ARG A 12 -3.45 -11.47 12.20
CA ARG A 12 -3.33 -10.48 11.11
C ARG A 12 -3.95 -9.13 11.47
N LYS A 13 -5.08 -9.15 12.19
CA LYS A 13 -5.75 -7.93 12.68
C LYS A 13 -4.82 -7.10 13.58
N THR A 14 -4.13 -7.74 14.53
CA THR A 14 -3.20 -7.08 15.44
C THR A 14 -2.04 -6.42 14.68
N LYS A 15 -1.51 -7.08 13.64
CA LYS A 15 -0.45 -6.51 12.80
C LYS A 15 -0.89 -5.22 12.10
N ILE A 16 -2.10 -5.21 11.54
CA ILE A 16 -2.64 -4.01 10.87
C ILE A 16 -2.88 -2.88 11.88
N TYR A 17 -3.36 -3.21 13.09
CA TYR A 17 -3.57 -2.23 14.14
C TYR A 17 -2.26 -1.59 14.59
N ALA A 18 -1.24 -2.39 14.92
CA ALA A 18 0.07 -1.89 15.33
C ALA A 18 0.72 -1.02 14.25
N TYR A 19 0.58 -1.41 12.97
CA TYR A 19 1.08 -0.61 11.86
C TYR A 19 0.39 0.76 11.75
N LEU A 20 -0.94 0.80 11.79
CA LEU A 20 -1.68 2.06 11.71
C LEU A 20 -1.48 2.91 12.96
N GLU A 21 -1.34 2.31 14.13
CA GLU A 21 -1.00 2.99 15.38
C GLU A 21 0.38 3.65 15.32
N ALA A 22 1.36 3.03 14.65
CA ALA A 22 2.68 3.63 14.45
C ALA A 22 2.68 4.83 13.46
N LEU A 23 1.65 4.93 12.60
CA LEU A 23 1.51 6.03 11.63
C LEU A 23 0.60 7.17 12.12
N LEU A 24 -0.38 6.83 12.95
CA LEU A 24 -1.41 7.73 13.45
C LEU A 24 -1.06 8.23 14.85
N GLY A 25 -1.61 9.39 15.24
CA GLY A 25 -1.36 9.95 16.57
C GLY A 25 -2.10 9.20 17.70
N GLU A 26 -1.80 9.55 18.94
CA GLU A 26 -2.35 8.87 20.13
C GLU A 26 -3.78 9.30 20.50
N THR A 27 -4.30 10.35 19.86
CA THR A 27 -5.62 10.91 20.19
C THR A 27 -6.75 9.92 19.86
N ASP A 28 -7.87 10.04 20.56
CA ASP A 28 -9.03 9.14 20.35
C ASP A 28 -9.58 9.22 18.92
N SER A 29 -9.53 10.41 18.30
CA SER A 29 -9.96 10.60 16.90
C SER A 29 -9.03 9.88 15.91
N GLU A 30 -7.74 9.82 16.19
CA GLU A 30 -6.77 9.05 15.41
C GLU A 30 -6.93 7.54 15.63
N LYS A 31 -7.14 7.11 16.87
CA LYS A 31 -7.45 5.69 17.19
C LYS A 31 -8.73 5.20 16.53
N GLU A 32 -9.73 6.07 16.34
CA GLU A 32 -10.94 5.72 15.58
C GLU A 32 -10.61 5.37 14.12
N LYS A 33 -9.65 6.03 13.46
CA LYS A 33 -9.27 5.74 12.06
C LYS A 33 -8.61 4.38 11.88
N ILE A 34 -8.08 3.78 12.94
CA ILE A 34 -7.51 2.42 12.92
C ILE A 34 -8.63 1.37 12.77
N LYS A 35 -9.79 1.64 13.36
CA LYS A 35 -10.93 0.72 13.38
C LYS A 35 -11.43 0.48 11.95
N GLU A 36 -11.60 -0.79 11.62
CA GLU A 36 -11.98 -1.27 10.27
C GLU A 36 -13.06 -0.41 9.59
N ARG A 37 -14.15 -0.11 10.31
CA ARG A 37 -15.30 0.67 9.84
C ARG A 37 -14.98 2.13 9.44
N LYS A 38 -13.89 2.71 9.97
CA LYS A 38 -13.48 4.11 9.78
C LYS A 38 -12.17 4.24 8.99
N ARG A 39 -11.55 3.12 8.63
CA ARG A 39 -10.25 3.10 7.96
C ARG A 39 -10.37 3.66 6.56
N ASN A 40 -9.56 4.67 6.26
CA ASN A 40 -9.46 5.20 4.90
C ASN A 40 -8.48 4.34 4.08
N TYR A 41 -9.00 3.40 3.30
CA TYR A 41 -8.22 2.55 2.39
C TYR A 41 -7.60 3.29 1.20
N ARG A 42 -7.99 4.56 0.99
CA ARG A 42 -7.47 5.40 -0.10
C ARG A 42 -6.37 6.37 0.38
N GLU A 43 -6.06 6.40 1.68
CA GLU A 43 -5.00 7.24 2.22
C GLU A 43 -3.63 6.65 1.86
N THR A 44 -2.92 7.28 0.92
CA THR A 44 -1.65 6.79 0.40
C THR A 44 -0.53 6.81 1.43
N LYS A 45 -0.62 7.70 2.44
CA LYS A 45 0.33 7.70 3.57
C LYS A 45 0.22 6.47 4.45
N HIS A 46 -0.97 5.87 4.54
CA HIS A 46 -1.20 4.63 5.30
C HIS A 46 -1.08 3.39 4.42
N TRP A 47 -1.39 3.50 3.14
CA TRP A 47 -1.41 2.38 2.21
C TRP A 47 -0.53 2.71 1.02
N ASN A 48 0.78 2.78 1.24
CA ASN A 48 1.71 3.00 0.13
C ASN A 48 1.81 1.72 -0.73
N ILE A 49 0.78 1.52 -1.56
CA ILE A 49 0.68 0.45 -2.54
C ILE A 49 1.18 0.89 -3.92
N ALA A 50 1.98 1.95 -3.97
CA ALA A 50 2.52 2.45 -5.22
C ALA A 50 3.42 1.39 -5.89
N PRO A 51 3.40 1.29 -7.23
CA PRO A 51 4.27 0.38 -7.97
C PRO A 51 5.77 0.55 -7.68
N ALA A 52 6.16 1.76 -7.27
CA ALA A 52 7.53 2.10 -6.89
C ALA A 52 7.94 1.57 -5.51
N ASN A 53 7.00 1.07 -4.69
CA ASN A 53 7.31 0.49 -3.39
C ASN A 53 8.19 -0.77 -3.58
N PRO A 54 9.43 -0.80 -3.06
CA PRO A 54 10.36 -1.89 -3.30
C PRO A 54 9.82 -3.26 -2.82
N PHE A 55 9.02 -3.27 -1.76
CA PHE A 55 8.44 -4.51 -1.22
C PHE A 55 7.31 -5.07 -2.08
N LEU A 56 6.68 -4.25 -2.92
CA LEU A 56 5.63 -4.68 -3.84
C LEU A 56 6.16 -5.03 -5.22
N LYS A 57 7.44 -4.74 -5.51
CA LYS A 57 8.06 -5.02 -6.79
C LYS A 57 7.96 -6.50 -7.21
N PRO A 58 8.22 -7.50 -6.33
CA PRO A 58 8.08 -8.91 -6.73
C PRO A 58 6.64 -9.29 -7.07
N LEU A 59 5.68 -8.81 -6.27
CA LEU A 59 4.26 -9.05 -6.52
C LEU A 59 3.82 -8.41 -7.84
N LYS A 60 4.25 -7.17 -8.10
CA LYS A 60 3.97 -6.48 -9.37
C LYS A 60 4.54 -7.27 -10.55
N ALA A 61 5.81 -7.67 -10.48
CA ALA A 61 6.46 -8.45 -11.55
C ALA A 61 5.74 -9.78 -11.81
N PHE A 62 5.24 -10.44 -10.77
CA PHE A 62 4.42 -11.65 -10.89
C PHE A 62 3.08 -11.40 -11.60
N LEU A 63 2.42 -10.27 -11.32
CA LEU A 63 1.09 -9.95 -11.87
C LEU A 63 1.16 -9.35 -13.28
N ASP A 64 2.24 -8.66 -13.64
CA ASP A 64 2.37 -7.92 -14.92
C ASP A 64 2.00 -8.77 -16.18
N PRO A 65 2.40 -10.04 -16.32
CA PRO A 65 2.01 -10.86 -17.48
C PRO A 65 0.50 -11.11 -17.60
N TYR A 66 -0.24 -11.09 -16.49
CA TYR A 66 -1.67 -11.35 -16.45
C TYR A 66 -2.52 -10.09 -16.67
N PHE A 67 -1.92 -8.90 -16.55
CA PHE A 67 -2.60 -7.61 -16.69
C PHE A 67 -1.93 -6.66 -17.70
N PRO A 68 -1.71 -7.07 -18.97
CA PRO A 68 -0.91 -6.33 -19.95
C PRO A 68 -1.47 -4.94 -20.35
N ASN A 69 -2.74 -4.66 -20.04
CA ASN A 69 -3.40 -3.40 -20.40
C ASN A 69 -3.60 -2.43 -19.22
N ALA A 70 -3.16 -2.78 -17.99
CA ALA A 70 -3.38 -1.95 -16.81
C ALA A 70 -2.62 -0.61 -16.83
N LEU A 71 -1.55 -0.51 -17.64
CA LEU A 71 -0.67 0.68 -17.70
C LEU A 71 -0.88 1.57 -18.94
N LYS A 72 -1.77 1.20 -19.88
CA LYS A 72 -1.97 1.97 -21.14
C LYS A 72 -2.75 3.29 -20.99
N LYS A 73 -3.22 3.66 -19.78
CA LYS A 73 -4.11 4.82 -19.61
C LYS A 73 -3.43 6.19 -19.48
N HIS A 74 -2.10 6.28 -19.45
CA HIS A 74 -1.40 7.57 -19.49
C HIS A 74 -0.12 7.49 -20.33
N SER A 75 -0.29 7.54 -21.65
CA SER A 75 0.75 8.06 -22.53
C SER A 75 0.12 9.27 -23.23
N PRO A 76 0.42 10.52 -22.82
CA PRO A 76 0.02 11.66 -23.61
C PRO A 76 0.76 11.54 -24.95
N GLY A 77 0.00 11.38 -26.02
CA GLY A 77 0.53 11.14 -27.36
C GLY A 77 1.61 12.15 -27.69
N PHE A 78 2.79 11.64 -27.99
CA PHE A 78 3.86 12.41 -28.63
C PHE A 78 3.35 12.84 -30.00
N LYS A 79 2.86 14.08 -30.10
CA LYS A 79 2.54 14.69 -31.39
C LYS A 79 3.86 15.05 -32.07
N ASN A 80 4.34 14.17 -32.94
CA ASN A 80 5.36 14.54 -33.91
C ASN A 80 4.74 15.56 -34.88
N THR A 81 5.09 16.83 -34.74
CA THR A 81 4.84 17.83 -35.78
C THR A 81 6.08 17.97 -36.64
N LEU A 82 6.09 17.25 -37.77
CA LEU A 82 6.82 17.67 -38.96
C LEU A 82 5.77 18.01 -40.02
N SER A 83 5.57 19.30 -40.27
CA SER A 83 4.95 19.79 -41.50
C SER A 83 5.39 21.23 -41.76
N SER A 84 6.25 21.35 -42.77
CA SER A 84 6.43 22.45 -43.72
C SER A 84 6.45 23.90 -43.22
N LEU A 85 7.63 24.52 -43.29
CA LEU A 85 7.95 25.61 -44.22
C LEU A 85 9.48 25.77 -44.32
#